data_AF-A0A0U3NSN1-F1
#
_entry.id   AF-A0A0U3NSN1-F1
#
_cell.length_a   1.000
_cell.length_b   1.000
_cell.length_c   1.000
_cell.angle_alpha   90.00
_cell.angle_beta   90.00
_cell.angle_gamma   90.00
#
_symmetry.space_group_name_H-M   'P 1'
#
loop_
_entity.id
_entity.type
_entity.pdbx_description
1 polymer ?
#
loop_
_entity_poly.entity_id
_entity_poly.type
_entity_poly.pdbx_seq_one_letter_code
_entity_poly.pdbx_strand_id
1 'polypeptide(L)'
;MKSNQLSKNTDNIKSGKLIMNFDVVKLYEMQSKLDGYIIVNHNVKEQETINERWIALLVELGELANETRCFKYWSLKSASEKNIVLEEYVDGVHFILSIGNTIKQSRILPNINEVKINPTKKELTNKFAELFTCITDSMNKTDIFTHNEVFAKFLELGLMLGFSSDDIYNAYLNKNQINFARQDNKY
;
A
#
# COMPACT_ATOMS: atom_id res chain seq x y z
N MET A 1 34.03 -23.04 -3.11
CA MET A 1 34.02 -21.80 -2.31
C MET A 1 33.80 -20.59 -3.22
N LYS A 2 32.57 -20.09 -3.32
CA LYS A 2 32.26 -18.69 -3.66
C LYS A 2 30.94 -18.37 -2.96
N SER A 3 31.08 -17.79 -1.79
CA SER A 3 30.04 -17.15 -0.99
C SER A 3 29.59 -15.87 -1.68
N ASN A 4 28.32 -15.77 -2.09
CA ASN A 4 27.68 -14.48 -2.32
C ASN A 4 26.66 -14.27 -1.19
N GLN A 5 27.01 -13.32 -0.34
CA GLN A 5 26.21 -12.83 0.77
C GLN A 5 24.92 -12.20 0.21
N LEU A 6 23.77 -12.80 0.55
CA LEU A 6 22.51 -12.08 0.58
C LEU A 6 22.65 -10.97 1.61
N SER A 7 22.70 -9.72 1.17
CA SER A 7 22.61 -8.56 2.05
C SER A 7 21.24 -8.58 2.71
N LYS A 8 21.22 -8.85 4.02
CA LYS A 8 20.04 -8.64 4.86
C LYS A 8 19.73 -7.15 4.86
N ASN A 9 18.59 -6.75 4.28
CA ASN A 9 18.03 -5.41 4.46
C ASN A 9 17.39 -5.36 5.86
N THR A 10 18.23 -5.22 6.88
CA THR A 10 17.74 -4.89 8.21
C THR A 10 17.28 -3.43 8.21
N ASP A 11 16.03 -3.20 8.57
CA ASP A 11 15.52 -1.86 8.90
C ASP A 11 16.53 -1.17 9.84
N ASN A 12 17.25 -0.18 9.32
CA ASN A 12 18.30 0.48 10.07
C ASN A 12 17.66 1.39 11.10
N ILE A 13 17.71 0.98 12.38
CA ILE A 13 17.45 1.86 13.50
C ILE A 13 18.58 2.90 13.55
N LYS A 14 18.44 4.01 12.82
CA LYS A 14 19.18 5.24 13.10
C LYS A 14 18.29 6.12 13.97
N SER A 15 18.77 6.41 15.18
CA SER A 15 18.14 7.39 16.08
C SER A 15 16.75 7.01 16.62
N GLY A 16 16.40 5.72 16.68
CA GLY A 16 15.11 5.26 17.21
C GLY A 16 13.91 5.44 16.26
N LYS A 17 14.14 5.83 15.00
CA LYS A 17 13.10 5.91 13.97
C LYS A 17 13.10 4.65 13.11
N LEU A 18 11.92 4.04 12.91
CA LEU A 18 11.75 3.03 11.86
C LEU A 18 11.70 3.75 10.51
N ILE A 19 12.57 3.37 9.59
CA ILE A 19 12.60 3.90 8.23
C ILE A 19 12.21 2.75 7.30
N MET A 20 11.11 2.94 6.55
CA MET A 20 10.77 2.01 5.48
C MET A 20 11.89 2.00 4.44
N ASN A 21 12.38 0.81 4.10
CA ASN A 21 13.50 0.65 3.18
C ASN A 21 13.28 -0.59 2.31
N PHE A 22 12.52 -0.41 1.23
CA PHE A 22 12.36 -1.41 0.17
C PHE A 22 12.51 -0.78 -1.20
N ASP A 23 12.79 -1.62 -2.20
CA ASP A 23 13.00 -1.20 -3.59
C ASP A 23 11.66 -0.80 -4.24
N VAL A 24 11.23 0.43 -3.96
CA VAL A 24 9.98 0.99 -4.49
C VAL A 24 10.02 1.14 -6.01
N VAL A 25 11.20 1.37 -6.60
CA VAL A 25 11.37 1.50 -8.06
C VAL A 25 10.93 0.20 -8.72
N LYS A 26 11.41 -0.94 -8.21
CA LYS A 26 10.98 -2.25 -8.67
C LYS A 26 9.49 -2.49 -8.48
N LEU A 27 8.89 -2.06 -7.37
CA LEU A 27 7.44 -2.23 -7.17
C LEU A 27 6.63 -1.43 -8.20
N TYR A 28 7.01 -0.18 -8.49
CA TYR A 28 6.41 0.63 -9.55
C TYR A 28 6.54 -0.01 -10.93
N GLU A 29 7.71 -0.58 -11.26
CA GLU A 29 7.93 -1.29 -12.52
C GLU A 29 7.04 -2.52 -12.65
N MET A 30 6.91 -3.30 -11.58
CA MET A 30 6.01 -4.45 -11.55
C MET A 30 4.55 -4.03 -11.69
N GLN A 31 4.14 -2.93 -11.03
CA GLN A 31 2.78 -2.41 -11.18
C GLN A 31 2.53 -1.91 -12.60
N SER A 32 3.50 -1.21 -13.20
CA SER A 32 3.37 -0.69 -14.56
C SER A 32 3.17 -1.81 -15.59
N LYS A 33 3.84 -2.95 -15.40
CA LYS A 33 3.63 -4.15 -16.24
C LYS A 33 2.23 -4.73 -16.05
N LEU A 34 1.77 -4.84 -14.80
CA LEU A 34 0.44 -5.37 -14.49
C LEU A 34 -0.66 -4.46 -15.05
N ASP A 35 -0.56 -3.15 -14.81
CA ASP A 35 -1.47 -2.13 -15.33
C ASP A 35 -1.53 -2.19 -16.87
N GLY A 36 -0.37 -2.26 -17.54
CA GLY A 36 -0.29 -2.37 -19.00
C GLY A 36 -0.99 -3.62 -19.53
N TYR A 37 -0.86 -4.75 -18.84
CA TYR A 37 -1.56 -5.99 -19.19
C TYR A 37 -3.08 -5.84 -19.08
N ILE A 38 -3.56 -5.28 -17.96
CA ILE A 38 -4.99 -5.03 -17.70
C ILE A 38 -5.57 -4.09 -18.77
N ILE A 39 -4.89 -2.98 -19.04
CA ILE A 39 -5.29 -1.95 -20.01
C ILE A 39 -5.49 -2.56 -21.41
N VAL A 40 -4.54 -3.37 -21.86
CA VAL A 40 -4.60 -4.05 -23.16
C VAL A 40 -5.75 -5.06 -23.19
N ASN A 41 -5.89 -5.89 -22.16
CA ASN A 41 -6.91 -6.94 -22.11
C ASN A 41 -8.33 -6.39 -22.02
N HIS A 42 -8.52 -5.25 -21.35
CA HIS A 42 -9.84 -4.63 -21.14
C HIS A 42 -10.14 -3.50 -22.14
N ASN A 43 -9.20 -3.17 -23.03
CA ASN A 43 -9.32 -2.11 -24.02
C ASN A 43 -9.73 -0.75 -23.40
N VAL A 44 -9.13 -0.42 -22.26
CA VAL A 44 -9.32 0.86 -21.55
C VAL A 44 -8.11 1.76 -21.74
N LYS A 45 -8.23 3.07 -21.50
CA LYS A 45 -7.08 3.98 -21.50
C LYS A 45 -6.65 4.31 -20.08
N GLU A 46 -5.35 4.22 -19.81
CA GLU A 46 -4.77 4.45 -18.47
C GLU A 46 -5.28 5.73 -17.80
N GLN A 47 -5.21 6.85 -18.54
CA GLN A 47 -5.57 8.18 -18.03
C GLN A 47 -7.08 8.34 -17.76
N GLU A 48 -7.91 7.50 -18.37
CA GLU A 48 -9.36 7.50 -18.15
C GLU A 48 -9.75 6.70 -16.90
N THR A 49 -8.81 5.95 -16.30
CA THR A 49 -9.06 5.06 -15.13
C THR A 49 -8.63 5.66 -13.78
N ILE A 50 -8.22 6.93 -13.74
CA ILE A 50 -7.63 7.53 -12.52
C ILE A 50 -8.62 7.56 -11.35
N ASN A 51 -9.89 7.86 -11.62
CA ASN A 51 -10.93 7.90 -10.59
C ASN A 51 -11.27 6.50 -10.08
N GLU A 52 -11.33 5.51 -10.97
CA GLU A 52 -11.54 4.11 -10.65
C GLU A 52 -10.44 3.57 -9.75
N ARG A 53 -9.17 3.93 -10.02
CA ARG A 53 -8.02 3.56 -9.18
C ARG A 53 -8.12 4.18 -7.78
N TRP A 54 -8.54 5.44 -7.67
CA TRP A 54 -8.77 6.08 -6.37
C TRP A 54 -9.93 5.46 -5.60
N ILE A 55 -11.04 5.14 -6.27
CA ILE A 55 -12.18 4.44 -5.66
C ILE A 55 -11.74 3.06 -5.19
N ALA A 56 -10.97 2.33 -5.99
CA ALA A 56 -10.43 1.04 -5.58
C ALA A 56 -9.56 1.18 -4.32
N LEU A 57 -8.66 2.18 -4.26
CA LEU A 57 -7.89 2.44 -3.04
C LEU A 57 -8.76 2.72 -1.81
N LEU A 58 -9.87 3.47 -1.95
CA LEU A 58 -10.83 3.69 -0.85
C LEU A 58 -11.50 2.39 -0.40
N VAL A 59 -11.87 1.53 -1.35
CA VAL A 59 -12.46 0.21 -1.06
C VAL A 59 -11.45 -0.65 -0.30
N GLU A 60 -10.22 -0.81 -0.82
CA GLU A 60 -9.17 -1.60 -0.16
C GLU A 60 -8.83 -1.05 1.24
N LEU A 61 -8.81 0.29 1.42
CA LEU A 61 -8.62 0.88 2.74
C LEU A 61 -9.76 0.52 3.70
N GLY A 62 -11.00 0.43 3.19
CA GLY A 62 -12.16 -0.02 3.95
C GLY A 62 -12.11 -1.51 4.30
N GLU A 63 -11.66 -2.36 3.38
CA GLU A 63 -11.45 -3.79 3.60
C GLU A 63 -10.36 -4.01 4.66
N LEU A 64 -9.22 -3.31 4.53
CA LEU A 64 -8.18 -3.29 5.55
C LEU A 64 -8.71 -2.83 6.92
N ALA A 65 -9.49 -1.74 6.98
CA ALA A 65 -10.11 -1.28 8.23
C ALA A 65 -11.03 -2.35 8.83
N ASN A 66 -11.76 -3.08 7.98
CA ASN A 66 -12.68 -4.13 8.38
C ASN A 66 -11.96 -5.31 9.05
N GLU A 67 -10.79 -5.70 8.53
CA GLU A 67 -9.96 -6.80 9.04
C GLU A 67 -9.22 -6.44 10.33
N THR A 68 -8.81 -5.17 10.50
CA THR A 68 -8.27 -4.70 11.79
C THR A 68 -9.34 -4.58 12.88
N ARG A 69 -10.60 -4.37 12.47
CA ARG A 69 -11.77 -4.18 13.34
C ARG A 69 -11.61 -3.08 14.38
N CYS A 70 -10.69 -2.14 14.19
CA CYS A 70 -10.33 -1.14 15.19
C CYS A 70 -11.50 -0.22 15.55
N PHE A 71 -12.38 0.06 14.58
CA PHE A 71 -13.54 0.95 14.72
C PHE A 71 -14.79 0.27 15.31
N LYS A 72 -14.82 -1.07 15.37
CA LYS A 72 -16.02 -1.84 15.74
C LYS A 72 -16.22 -1.87 17.27
N TYR A 73 -16.57 -0.73 17.86
CA TYR A 73 -16.75 -0.55 19.30
C TYR A 73 -17.87 -1.41 19.90
N TRP A 74 -18.81 -1.87 19.07
CA TRP A 74 -19.94 -2.73 19.46
C TRP A 74 -19.61 -4.25 19.41
N SER A 75 -18.36 -4.63 19.16
CA SER A 75 -17.96 -6.02 18.98
C SER A 75 -16.72 -6.38 19.79
N LEU A 76 -16.76 -7.54 20.45
CA LEU A 76 -15.62 -8.12 21.18
C LEU A 76 -14.70 -8.99 20.31
N LYS A 77 -15.08 -9.33 19.06
CA LYS A 77 -14.23 -10.12 18.15
C LYS A 77 -12.89 -9.41 17.89
N SER A 78 -11.80 -10.17 17.96
CA SER A 78 -10.44 -9.74 17.63
C SER A 78 -10.28 -9.49 16.14
N ALA A 79 -9.24 -8.72 15.79
CA ALA A 79 -8.77 -8.56 14.41
C ALA A 79 -8.49 -9.92 13.75
N SER A 80 -8.50 -9.92 12.42
CA SER A 80 -8.07 -11.07 11.63
C SER A 80 -6.58 -11.33 11.80
N GLU A 81 -6.12 -12.49 11.33
CA GLU A 81 -4.71 -12.88 11.41
C GLU A 81 -3.81 -11.89 10.65
N LYS A 82 -2.56 -11.73 11.11
CA LYS A 82 -1.63 -10.70 10.59
C LYS A 82 -1.44 -10.80 9.07
N ASN A 83 -1.40 -12.01 8.52
CA ASN A 83 -1.26 -12.25 7.09
C ASN A 83 -2.50 -11.81 6.28
N ILE A 84 -3.71 -11.96 6.83
CA ILE A 84 -4.94 -11.48 6.19
C ILE A 84 -4.91 -9.95 6.14
N VAL A 85 -4.61 -9.30 7.27
CA VAL A 85 -4.47 -7.84 7.33
C VAL A 85 -3.36 -7.33 6.40
N LEU A 86 -2.25 -8.07 6.29
CA LEU A 86 -1.14 -7.72 5.38
C LEU A 86 -1.56 -7.86 3.91
N GLU A 87 -2.39 -8.84 3.57
CA GLU A 87 -2.91 -9.01 2.20
C GLU A 87 -3.74 -7.80 1.78
N GLU A 88 -4.74 -7.41 2.59
CA GLU A 88 -5.55 -6.20 2.35
C GLU A 88 -4.69 -4.93 2.29
N TYR A 89 -3.64 -4.86 3.12
CA TYR A 89 -2.73 -3.74 3.10
C TYR A 89 -1.98 -3.63 1.77
N VAL A 90 -1.48 -4.74 1.22
CA VAL A 90 -0.75 -4.69 -0.05
C VAL A 90 -1.65 -4.49 -1.26
N ASP A 91 -2.95 -4.82 -1.16
CA ASP A 91 -3.93 -4.43 -2.18
C ASP A 91 -4.06 -2.90 -2.27
N GLY A 92 -4.06 -2.19 -1.14
CA GLY A 92 -3.95 -0.73 -1.13
C GLY A 92 -2.63 -0.23 -1.72
N VAL A 93 -1.49 -0.90 -1.44
CA VAL A 93 -0.19 -0.53 -2.04
C VAL A 93 -0.22 -0.67 -3.56
N HIS A 94 -0.85 -1.71 -4.10
CA HIS A 94 -1.04 -1.88 -5.55
C HIS A 94 -1.71 -0.67 -6.18
N PHE A 95 -2.82 -0.19 -5.63
CA PHE A 95 -3.52 0.97 -6.18
C PHE A 95 -2.75 2.27 -6.00
N ILE A 96 -2.03 2.46 -4.88
CA ILE A 96 -1.18 3.65 -4.69
C ILE A 96 -0.09 3.71 -5.77
N LEU A 97 0.58 2.59 -6.06
CA LEU A 97 1.62 2.54 -7.10
C LEU A 97 1.01 2.69 -8.51
N SER A 98 -0.18 2.13 -8.72
CA SER A 98 -0.94 2.23 -9.96
C SER A 98 -1.29 3.69 -10.27
N ILE A 99 -1.81 4.44 -9.29
CA ILE A 99 -2.06 5.89 -9.39
C ILE A 99 -0.76 6.64 -9.67
N GLY A 100 0.31 6.33 -8.94
CA GLY A 100 1.61 6.98 -9.12
C GLY A 100 2.20 6.78 -10.52
N ASN A 101 2.01 5.60 -11.14
CA ASN A 101 2.38 5.38 -12.54
C ASN A 101 1.54 6.23 -13.50
N THR A 102 0.22 6.32 -13.30
CA THR A 102 -0.68 7.11 -14.15
C THR A 102 -0.30 8.59 -14.17
N ILE A 103 0.09 9.15 -13.02
CA ILE A 103 0.52 10.56 -12.90
C ILE A 103 2.01 10.78 -13.16
N LYS A 104 2.75 9.72 -13.54
CA LYS A 104 4.20 9.75 -13.83
C LYS A 104 5.06 10.24 -12.65
N GLN A 105 4.77 9.74 -11.46
CA GLN A 105 5.54 9.98 -10.25
C GLN A 105 7.01 9.54 -10.40
N SER A 106 7.91 10.21 -9.68
CA SER A 106 9.37 9.98 -9.74
C SER A 106 9.84 8.63 -9.14
N ARG A 107 8.91 7.75 -8.72
CA ARG A 107 9.18 6.43 -8.12
C ARG A 107 10.11 6.48 -6.91
N ILE A 108 9.91 7.48 -6.05
CA ILE A 108 10.67 7.67 -4.81
C ILE A 108 9.77 7.28 -3.64
N LEU A 109 10.37 6.64 -2.64
CA LEU A 109 9.65 6.34 -1.40
C LEU A 109 9.50 7.65 -0.61
N PRO A 110 8.27 8.04 -0.23
CA PRO A 110 8.10 9.29 0.50
C PRO A 110 8.68 9.18 1.92
N ASN A 111 9.13 10.30 2.45
CA ASN A 111 9.46 10.39 3.87
C ASN A 111 8.19 10.26 4.70
N ILE A 112 8.28 9.51 5.80
CA ILE A 112 7.18 9.31 6.74
C ILE A 112 7.46 10.04 8.05
N ASN A 113 6.41 10.43 8.75
CA ASN A 113 6.53 10.98 10.09
C ASN A 113 6.77 9.85 11.11
N GLU A 114 7.19 10.24 12.32
CA GLU A 114 7.23 9.30 13.43
C GLU A 114 5.82 8.81 13.77
N VAL A 115 5.71 7.50 13.99
CA VAL A 115 4.44 6.86 14.33
C VAL A 115 4.56 6.05 15.60
N LYS A 116 3.43 5.88 16.27
CA LYS A 116 3.31 5.00 17.42
C LYS A 116 3.23 3.54 16.95
N ILE A 117 4.22 2.76 17.30
CA ILE A 117 4.18 1.30 17.16
C ILE A 117 3.24 0.74 18.24
N ASN A 118 2.38 -0.23 17.86
CA ASN A 118 1.32 -0.78 18.72
C ASN A 118 0.29 0.27 19.18
N PRO A 119 -0.45 0.89 18.24
CA PRO A 119 -1.48 1.86 18.57
C PRO A 119 -2.66 1.22 19.31
N THR A 120 -3.38 2.03 20.06
CA THR A 120 -4.71 1.68 20.56
C THR A 120 -5.70 1.61 19.39
N LYS A 121 -6.82 0.91 19.58
CA LYS A 121 -7.92 0.87 18.60
C LYS A 121 -8.40 2.27 18.17
N LYS A 122 -8.43 3.23 19.10
CA LYS A 122 -8.83 4.62 18.83
C LYS A 122 -7.83 5.34 17.93
N GLU A 123 -6.54 5.23 18.24
CA GLU A 123 -5.47 5.82 17.40
C GLU A 123 -5.49 5.24 15.99
N LEU A 124 -5.65 3.91 15.88
CA LEU A 124 -5.74 3.25 14.57
C LEU A 124 -7.00 3.68 13.79
N THR A 125 -8.15 3.77 14.46
CA THR A 125 -9.40 4.28 13.84
C THR A 125 -9.24 5.70 13.32
N ASN A 126 -8.58 6.58 14.09
CA ASN A 126 -8.30 7.94 13.66
C ASN A 126 -7.35 7.96 12.45
N LYS A 127 -6.37 7.06 12.38
CA LYS A 127 -5.48 6.95 11.22
C LYS A 127 -6.22 6.55 9.95
N PHE A 128 -7.16 5.61 10.05
CA PHE A 128 -8.03 5.28 8.91
C PHE A 128 -8.87 6.47 8.49
N ALA A 129 -9.51 7.19 9.42
CA ALA A 129 -10.29 8.38 9.11
C ALA A 129 -9.44 9.48 8.43
N GLU A 130 -8.22 9.71 8.92
CA GLU A 130 -7.25 10.62 8.31
C GLU A 130 -6.92 10.23 6.87
N LEU A 131 -6.67 8.93 6.62
CA LEU A 131 -6.40 8.41 5.28
C LEU A 131 -7.60 8.52 4.35
N PHE A 132 -8.82 8.22 4.82
CA PHE A 132 -10.04 8.41 4.03
C PHE A 132 -10.16 9.85 3.54
N THR A 133 -10.03 10.84 4.44
CA THR A 133 -10.05 12.26 4.08
C THR A 133 -8.93 12.62 3.10
N CYS A 134 -7.70 12.19 3.38
CA CYS A 134 -6.54 12.48 2.54
C CYS A 134 -6.70 11.93 1.12
N ILE A 135 -7.25 10.72 0.98
CA ILE A 135 -7.54 10.12 -0.33
C ILE A 135 -8.66 10.89 -1.05
N THR A 136 -9.76 11.21 -0.38
CA THR A 136 -10.86 11.97 -1.00
C THR A 136 -10.44 13.37 -1.43
N ASP A 137 -9.56 14.03 -0.66
CA ASP A 137 -9.00 15.33 -1.05
C ASP A 137 -8.08 15.19 -2.26
N SER A 138 -7.27 14.12 -2.30
CA SER A 138 -6.38 13.81 -3.43
C SER A 138 -7.14 13.47 -4.72
N MET A 139 -8.34 12.91 -4.63
CA MET A 139 -9.23 12.70 -5.78
C MET A 139 -9.65 14.02 -6.41
N ASN A 140 -9.95 15.04 -5.60
CA ASN A 140 -10.34 16.36 -6.10
C ASN A 140 -9.15 17.14 -6.70
N LYS A 141 -7.93 16.83 -6.26
CA LYS A 141 -6.70 17.45 -6.74
C LYS A 141 -5.59 16.41 -6.87
N THR A 142 -5.68 15.60 -7.93
CA THR A 142 -4.67 14.57 -8.19
C THR A 142 -3.41 15.19 -8.77
N ASP A 143 -2.31 15.13 -8.01
CA ASP A 143 -0.98 15.52 -8.45
C ASP A 143 0.11 14.72 -7.69
N ILE A 144 1.37 14.97 -8.05
CA ILE A 144 2.54 14.32 -7.44
C ILE A 144 2.63 14.55 -5.93
N PHE A 145 2.19 15.71 -5.45
CA PHE A 145 2.28 16.07 -4.04
C PHE A 145 1.20 15.33 -3.25
N THR A 146 -0.06 15.40 -3.69
CA THR A 146 -1.17 14.73 -3.00
C THR A 146 -1.02 13.21 -3.01
N HIS A 147 -0.53 12.63 -4.10
CA HIS A 147 -0.15 11.22 -4.18
C HIS A 147 0.93 10.84 -3.15
N ASN A 148 1.99 11.65 -3.02
CA ASN A 148 3.06 11.41 -2.06
C ASN A 148 2.57 11.50 -0.61
N GLU A 149 1.65 12.42 -0.31
CA GLU A 149 1.04 12.52 1.02
C GLU A 149 0.20 11.28 1.36
N VAL A 150 -0.61 10.80 0.42
CA VAL A 150 -1.36 9.53 0.59
C VAL A 150 -0.39 8.38 0.84
N PHE A 151 0.64 8.25 0.01
CA PHE A 151 1.59 7.14 0.12
C PHE A 151 2.36 7.19 1.45
N ALA A 152 2.81 8.38 1.89
CA ALA A 152 3.46 8.56 3.19
C ALA A 152 2.54 8.10 4.35
N LYS A 153 1.29 8.58 4.37
CA LYS A 153 0.32 8.21 5.42
C LYS A 153 -0.05 6.72 5.39
N PHE A 154 -0.03 6.10 4.22
CA PHE A 154 -0.29 4.67 4.07
C PHE A 154 0.89 3.82 4.57
N LEU A 155 2.13 4.26 4.35
CA LEU A 155 3.32 3.63 4.94
C LEU A 155 3.33 3.78 6.48
N GLU A 156 2.97 4.95 6.99
CA GLU A 156 2.76 5.19 8.42
C GLU A 156 1.73 4.21 9.02
N LEU A 157 0.61 3.98 8.33
CA LEU A 157 -0.39 2.98 8.74
C LEU A 157 0.21 1.56 8.77
N GLY A 158 1.01 1.18 7.78
CA GLY A 158 1.68 -0.13 7.73
C GLY A 158 2.59 -0.36 8.95
N LEU A 159 3.36 0.65 9.34
CA LEU A 159 4.17 0.60 10.57
C LEU A 159 3.32 0.49 11.83
N MET A 160 2.22 1.24 11.91
CA MET A 160 1.27 1.16 13.01
C MET A 160 0.64 -0.24 13.14
N LEU A 161 0.44 -0.94 12.03
CA LEU A 161 -0.03 -2.33 11.97
C LEU A 161 1.08 -3.36 12.25
N GLY A 162 2.33 -2.92 12.44
CA GLY A 162 3.46 -3.77 12.76
C GLY A 162 4.03 -4.52 11.56
N PHE A 163 3.89 -3.96 10.35
CA PHE A 163 4.53 -4.48 9.15
C PHE A 163 5.93 -3.88 8.98
N SER A 164 6.90 -4.75 8.72
CA SER A 164 8.25 -4.35 8.31
C SER A 164 8.32 -4.04 6.82
N SER A 165 9.43 -3.43 6.39
CA SER A 165 9.72 -3.22 4.97
C SER A 165 9.70 -4.54 4.19
N ASP A 166 10.26 -5.59 4.78
CA ASP A 166 10.33 -6.93 4.19
C ASP A 166 8.95 -7.60 4.10
N ASP A 167 8.09 -7.43 5.12
CA ASP A 167 6.72 -7.94 5.09
C ASP A 167 5.96 -7.37 3.88
N ILE A 168 5.98 -6.04 3.74
CA ILE A 168 5.28 -5.32 2.68
C ILE A 168 5.82 -5.71 1.30
N TYR A 169 7.14 -5.67 1.15
CA TYR A 169 7.77 -5.97 -0.13
C TYR A 169 7.48 -7.40 -0.58
N ASN A 170 7.64 -8.40 0.29
CA ASN A 170 7.42 -9.80 -0.08
C ASN A 170 5.92 -10.11 -0.33
N ALA A 171 5.02 -9.56 0.49
CA ALA A 171 3.58 -9.73 0.28
C ALA A 171 3.14 -9.09 -1.04
N TYR A 172 3.67 -7.91 -1.38
CA TYR A 172 3.43 -7.27 -2.68
C TYR A 172 3.93 -8.12 -3.85
N LEU A 173 5.16 -8.67 -3.77
CA LEU A 173 5.69 -9.54 -4.83
C LEU A 173 4.77 -10.75 -5.08
N ASN A 174 4.30 -11.38 -4.00
CA ASN A 174 3.37 -12.51 -4.07
C ASN A 174 2.01 -12.10 -4.67
N LYS A 175 1.42 -11.02 -4.18
CA LYS A 175 0.12 -10.53 -4.66
C LYS A 175 0.18 -10.10 -6.13
N ASN A 176 1.27 -9.47 -6.56
CA ASN A 176 1.49 -9.12 -7.96
C ASN A 176 1.48 -10.37 -8.86
N GLN A 177 2.16 -11.45 -8.47
CA GLN A 177 2.16 -12.72 -9.21
C GLN A 177 0.77 -13.34 -9.30
N ILE A 178 0.02 -13.36 -8.19
CA ILE A 178 -1.36 -13.84 -8.14
C ILE A 178 -2.25 -13.00 -9.07
N ASN A 179 -2.12 -11.68 -9.06
CA ASN A 179 -2.92 -10.79 -9.90
C ASN A 179 -2.62 -10.96 -11.39
N PHE A 180 -1.35 -11.19 -11.78
CA PHE A 180 -1.02 -11.60 -13.15
C PHE A 180 -1.72 -12.91 -13.53
N ALA A 181 -1.64 -13.94 -12.68
CA ALA A 181 -2.29 -15.22 -12.94
C ALA A 181 -3.83 -15.11 -13.01
N ARG A 182 -4.45 -14.18 -12.27
CA ARG A 182 -5.90 -13.91 -12.36
C ARG A 182 -6.28 -13.34 -13.73
N GLN A 183 -5.46 -12.44 -14.28
CA GLN A 183 -5.69 -11.85 -15.59
C GLN A 183 -5.57 -12.90 -16.73
N ASP A 184 -4.66 -13.87 -16.61
CA ASP A 184 -4.54 -14.98 -17.58
C ASP A 184 -5.78 -15.90 -17.62
N ASN A 185 -6.53 -15.95 -16.51
CA ASN A 185 -7.74 -16.77 -16.37
C ASN A 185 -9.04 -16.00 -16.69
N LYS A 186 -8.95 -14.81 -17.31
CA LYS A 186 -10.09 -13.96 -17.72
C LYS A 186 -11.05 -13.59 -16.58
N TYR A 187 -10.49 -13.20 -15.43
CA TYR A 187 -11.23 -12.29 -14.56
C TYR A 187 -11.42 -10.94 -15.25
#